data_AF-A0A932UW05-F1
#
_entry.id   AF-A0A932UW05-F1
#
_cell.length_a   1.000
_cell.length_b   1.000
_cell.length_c   1.000
_cell.angle_alpha   90.00
_cell.angle_beta   90.00
_cell.angle_gamma   90.00
#
_symmetry.space_group_name_H-M   'P 1'
#
loop_
_entity.id
_entity.type
_entity.pdbx_description
1 polymer ?
#
loop_
_entity_poly.entity_id
_entity_poly.type
_entity_poly.pdbx_seq_one_letter_code
_entity_poly.pdbx_strand_id
1 'polypeptide(L)'
;MRRLVIALVLVLGVSGLVLVFGAPWRTDAGWSKLVSLAHIWIGFFFLVLFPLYAWDHITHNRAWLRRLRGVTLSGAVQTVCGALLMVTGVVLLLYGDQVWPLLRATHHVLTYPLLASIGLHFLSRKS
;
A
#
# COMPACT_ATOMS: atom_id res chain seq x y z
N MET A 1 5.31 -15.26 -4.51
CA MET A 1 5.34 -13.86 -4.01
C MET A 1 4.05 -13.10 -4.22
N ARG A 2 3.37 -13.17 -5.38
CA ARG A 2 2.13 -12.40 -5.65
C ARG A 2 1.08 -12.42 -4.53
N ARG A 3 0.67 -13.60 -4.06
CA ARG A 3 -0.37 -13.74 -3.01
C ARG A 3 0.04 -13.06 -1.70
N LEU A 4 1.32 -13.18 -1.33
CA LEU A 4 1.89 -12.57 -0.15
C LEU A 4 1.86 -11.03 -0.27
N VAL A 5 2.30 -10.48 -1.39
CA VAL A 5 2.28 -9.02 -1.61
C VAL A 5 0.86 -8.48 -1.61
N ILE A 6 -0.09 -9.17 -2.24
CA ILE A 6 -1.51 -8.79 -2.18
C ILE A 6 -2.01 -8.80 -0.73
N ALA A 7 -1.70 -9.84 0.05
CA ALA A 7 -2.07 -9.89 1.46
C ALA A 7 -1.47 -8.74 2.26
N LEU A 8 -0.18 -8.42 2.04
CA LEU A 8 0.47 -7.27 2.68
C LEU A 8 -0.23 -5.96 2.34
N VAL A 9 -0.55 -5.72 1.07
CA VAL A 9 -1.28 -4.50 0.67
C VAL A 9 -2.65 -4.43 1.33
N LEU A 10 -3.40 -5.54 1.34
CA LEU A 10 -4.73 -5.55 1.93
C LEU A 10 -4.66 -5.30 3.45
N VAL A 11 -3.74 -5.97 4.15
CA VAL A 11 -3.59 -5.79 5.60
C VAL A 11 -3.10 -4.37 5.92
N LEU A 12 -2.15 -3.82 5.17
CA LEU A 12 -1.71 -2.44 5.34
C LEU A 12 -2.80 -1.42 5.05
N GLY A 13 -3.53 -1.60 3.95
CA GLY A 13 -4.64 -0.72 3.60
C GLY A 13 -5.74 -0.74 4.65
N VAL A 14 -6.15 -1.92 5.11
CA VAL A 14 -7.16 -2.05 6.18
C VAL A 14 -6.67 -1.47 7.50
N SER A 15 -5.46 -1.83 7.94
CA SER A 15 -4.91 -1.29 9.20
C SER A 15 -4.71 0.22 9.15
N GLY A 16 -4.30 0.79 8.01
CA GLY A 16 -4.19 2.24 7.81
C GLY A 16 -5.55 2.93 7.89
N LEU A 17 -6.58 2.40 7.23
CA LEU A 17 -7.96 2.91 7.32
C LEU A 17 -8.49 2.82 8.76
N VAL A 18 -8.20 1.73 9.45
CA VAL A 18 -8.56 1.55 10.87
C VAL A 18 -7.88 2.59 11.75
N LEU A 19 -6.61 2.93 11.51
CA LEU A 19 -5.91 3.97 12.28
C LEU A 19 -6.50 5.36 12.07
N VAL A 20 -7.03 5.63 10.87
CA VAL A 20 -7.64 6.93 10.55
C VAL A 20 -9.09 7.01 11.04
N PHE A 21 -9.93 6.03 10.70
CA PHE A 21 -11.36 6.05 10.98
C PHE A 21 -11.74 5.41 12.31
N GLY A 22 -10.85 4.66 12.94
CA GLY A 22 -11.07 4.05 14.25
C GLY A 22 -11.00 5.03 15.42
N ALA A 23 -10.75 6.32 15.18
CA ALA A 23 -10.68 7.35 16.22
C ALA A 23 -11.93 7.40 17.13
N PRO A 24 -13.18 7.27 16.64
CA PRO A 24 -14.37 7.20 17.48
C PRO A 24 -14.47 5.92 18.33
N TRP A 25 -13.71 4.88 17.99
CA TRP A 25 -13.70 3.58 18.68
C TRP A 25 -12.45 3.38 19.53
N ARG A 26 -11.63 4.44 19.72
CA ARG A 26 -10.46 4.45 20.62
C ARG A 26 -10.90 4.51 22.10
N THR A 27 -11.73 3.57 22.50
CA THR A 27 -12.09 3.39 23.91
C THR A 27 -10.91 2.88 24.74
N ASP A 28 -9.92 2.25 24.10
CA ASP A 28 -8.70 1.76 24.73
C ASP A 28 -7.43 2.23 23.96
N ALA A 29 -6.57 2.98 24.65
CA ALA A 29 -5.31 3.48 24.11
C ALA A 29 -4.34 2.34 23.74
N GLY A 30 -4.47 1.16 24.36
CA GLY A 30 -3.63 0.00 24.07
C GLY A 30 -3.86 -0.55 22.66
N TRP A 31 -5.12 -0.65 22.23
CA TRP A 31 -5.47 -1.19 20.92
C TRP A 31 -4.94 -0.32 19.77
N SER A 32 -5.06 1.01 19.87
CA SER A 32 -4.54 1.90 18.83
C SER A 32 -3.01 1.82 18.71
N LYS A 33 -2.29 1.60 19.80
CA LYS A 33 -0.83 1.40 19.78
C LYS A 33 -0.47 0.07 19.12
N LEU A 34 -1.20 -1.00 19.45
CA LEU A 34 -0.98 -2.32 18.86
C LEU A 34 -1.20 -2.31 17.35
N VAL A 35 -2.30 -1.72 16.87
CA VAL A 35 -2.59 -1.61 15.43
C VAL A 35 -1.53 -0.76 14.72
N SER A 36 -1.09 0.34 15.34
CA SER A 36 -0.02 1.17 14.79
C SER A 36 1.29 0.41 14.67
N LEU A 37 1.67 -0.33 15.71
CA LEU A 37 2.88 -1.15 15.73
C LEU A 37 2.81 -2.26 14.66
N ALA A 38 1.67 -2.94 14.56
CA ALA A 38 1.45 -3.95 13.52
C ALA A 38 1.54 -3.35 12.11
N HIS A 39 0.92 -2.19 11.87
CA HIS A 39 1.00 -1.48 10.59
C HIS A 39 2.44 -1.15 10.20
N ILE A 40 3.25 -0.67 11.15
CA ILE A 40 4.67 -0.36 10.94
C ILE A 40 5.47 -1.62 10.59
N TRP A 41 5.34 -2.69 11.38
CA TRP A 41 6.07 -3.94 11.13
C TRP A 41 5.72 -4.58 9.79
N ILE A 42 4.44 -4.62 9.44
CA ILE A 42 3.98 -5.12 8.15
C ILE A 42 4.48 -4.19 7.03
N GLY A 43 4.57 -2.89 7.29
CA GLY A 43 5.16 -1.88 6.40
C GLY A 43 6.62 -2.18 6.08
N PHE A 44 7.42 -2.62 7.06
CA PHE A 44 8.80 -3.06 6.82
C PHE A 44 8.88 -4.29 5.91
N PHE A 45 8.02 -5.29 6.10
CA PHE A 45 7.97 -6.43 5.17
C PHE A 45 7.57 -5.99 3.77
N PHE A 46 6.61 -5.08 3.65
CA PHE A 46 6.18 -4.53 2.37
C PHE A 46 7.30 -3.75 1.67
N LEU A 47 8.09 -2.97 2.41
CA LEU A 47 9.22 -2.20 1.90
C LEU A 47 10.25 -3.06 1.15
N VAL A 48 10.42 -4.31 1.57
CA VAL A 48 11.35 -5.26 0.94
C VAL A 48 10.66 -6.10 -0.13
N LEU A 49 9.51 -6.68 0.20
CA LEU A 49 8.87 -7.68 -0.64
C LEU A 49 8.19 -7.07 -1.87
N PHE A 50 7.66 -5.85 -1.75
CA PHE A 50 6.99 -5.20 -2.87
C PHE A 50 7.96 -4.84 -4.00
N PRO A 51 9.11 -4.16 -3.76
CA PRO A 51 10.08 -3.90 -4.83
C PRO A 51 10.62 -5.16 -5.49
N LEU A 52 10.93 -6.21 -4.71
CA LEU A 52 11.38 -7.49 -5.25
C LEU A 52 10.33 -8.12 -6.18
N TYR A 53 9.07 -8.15 -5.74
CA TYR A 53 7.97 -8.66 -6.57
C TYR A 53 7.73 -7.79 -7.80
N ALA A 54 7.72 -6.46 -7.66
CA ALA A 54 7.50 -5.54 -8.76
C ALA A 54 8.61 -5.68 -9.81
N TRP A 55 9.87 -5.76 -9.38
CA TRP A 55 11.01 -5.99 -10.26
C TRP A 55 10.88 -7.31 -11.02
N ASP A 56 10.69 -8.42 -10.29
CA ASP A 56 10.50 -9.75 -10.87
C ASP A 56 9.32 -9.80 -11.87
N HIS A 57 8.20 -9.15 -11.52
CA HIS A 57 7.04 -9.10 -12.39
C HIS A 57 7.31 -8.27 -13.66
N ILE A 58 7.96 -7.12 -13.53
CA ILE A 58 8.28 -6.24 -14.67
C ILE A 58 9.27 -6.89 -15.61
N THR A 59 10.33 -7.53 -15.09
CA THR A 59 11.36 -8.18 -15.91
C THR A 59 10.78 -9.34 -16.73
N HIS A 60 9.99 -10.21 -16.11
CA HIS A 60 9.37 -11.36 -16.79
C HIS A 60 8.26 -10.99 -17.77
N ASN A 61 7.57 -9.86 -17.56
CA ASN A 61 6.40 -9.47 -18.36
C ASN A 61 6.66 -8.26 -19.28
N ARG A 62 7.92 -7.85 -19.45
CA ARG A 62 8.33 -6.63 -20.16
C ARG A 62 7.70 -6.46 -21.55
N ALA A 63 7.62 -7.54 -22.34
CA ALA A 63 7.04 -7.50 -23.68
C ALA A 63 5.51 -7.28 -23.65
N TRP A 64 4.83 -7.87 -22.66
CA TRP A 64 3.39 -7.76 -22.49
C TRP A 64 2.97 -6.42 -21.87
N LEU A 65 3.78 -5.89 -20.95
CA LEU A 65 3.56 -4.59 -20.29
C LEU A 65 3.56 -3.40 -21.27
N ARG A 66 4.18 -3.54 -22.44
CA ARG A 66 4.17 -2.52 -23.50
C ARG A 66 2.78 -2.27 -24.09
N ARG A 67 1.83 -3.18 -23.91
CA ARG A 67 0.45 -3.01 -24.39
C ARG A 67 -0.38 -2.36 -23.27
N LEU A 68 -0.99 -1.21 -23.57
CA LEU A 68 -1.94 -0.57 -22.68
C LEU A 68 -3.20 -1.44 -22.58
N ARG A 69 -3.36 -2.12 -21.44
CA ARG A 69 -4.51 -2.94 -21.06
C ARG A 69 -4.91 -2.55 -19.65
N GLY A 70 -6.16 -2.79 -19.25
CA GLY A 70 -6.60 -2.48 -17.88
C GLY A 70 -5.73 -3.12 -16.79
N VAL A 71 -5.19 -4.31 -17.07
CA VAL A 71 -4.26 -5.02 -16.18
C VAL A 71 -2.92 -4.27 -16.04
N THR A 72 -2.40 -3.67 -17.13
CA THR A 72 -1.12 -2.94 -17.11
C THR A 72 -1.28 -1.56 -16.48
N LEU A 73 -2.39 -0.87 -16.75
CA LEU A 73 -2.72 0.40 -16.10
C LEU A 73 -2.90 0.25 -14.58
N SER A 74 -3.68 -0.75 -14.15
CA SER A 74 -3.85 -1.04 -12.71
C SER A 74 -2.53 -1.43 -12.05
N GLY A 75 -1.68 -2.23 -12.72
CA GLY A 75 -0.34 -2.55 -12.23
C GLY A 75 0.58 -1.32 -12.10
N ALA A 76 0.51 -0.38 -13.04
CA ALA A 76 1.25 0.88 -12.96
C ALA A 76 0.80 1.73 -11.77
N VAL A 77 -0.52 1.87 -11.57
CA VAL A 77 -1.09 2.57 -10.40
C VAL A 77 -0.63 1.90 -9.09
N GLN A 78 -0.68 0.57 -9.01
CA GLN A 78 -0.19 -0.16 -7.84
C GLN A 78 1.29 0.13 -7.56
N THR A 79 2.12 0.15 -8.61
CA THR A 79 3.56 0.41 -8.51
C THR A 79 3.84 1.81 -8.00
N VAL A 80 3.22 2.83 -8.59
CA VAL A 80 3.41 4.23 -8.20
C VAL A 80 2.88 4.48 -6.80
N CYS A 81 1.66 4.06 -6.49
CA CYS A 81 1.08 4.23 -5.16
C CYS A 81 1.88 3.48 -4.10
N GLY A 82 2.29 2.23 -4.38
CA GLY A 82 3.14 1.44 -3.48
C GLY A 82 4.46 2.13 -3.18
N ALA A 83 5.15 2.63 -4.21
CA ALA A 83 6.40 3.39 -4.06
C ALA A 83 6.22 4.65 -3.20
N LEU A 84 5.20 5.45 -3.49
CA LEU A 84 4.91 6.67 -2.74
C LEU A 84 4.50 6.37 -1.30
N LEU A 85 3.72 5.33 -1.05
CA LEU A 85 3.34 4.89 0.31
C LEU A 85 4.56 4.43 1.11
N MET A 86 5.52 3.74 0.48
CA MET A 86 6.79 3.39 1.13
C MET A 86 7.56 4.65 1.54
N VAL A 87 7.75 5.60 0.61
CA VAL A 87 8.49 6.84 0.90
C VAL A 87 7.80 7.64 2.00
N THR A 88 6.52 7.91 1.85
CA THR A 88 5.75 8.68 2.83
C THR A 88 5.66 7.96 4.18
N GLY A 89 5.53 6.63 4.19
CA GLY A 89 5.49 5.84 5.42
C GLY A 89 6.81 5.87 6.20
N VAL A 90 7.95 5.77 5.51
CA VAL A 90 9.28 5.90 6.13
C VAL A 90 9.46 7.29 6.73
N VAL A 91 9.10 8.34 6.01
CA VAL A 91 9.23 9.72 6.52
C VAL A 91 8.31 9.93 7.74
N LEU A 92 7.06 9.45 7.70
CA LEU A 92 6.15 9.52 8.85
C LEU A 92 6.65 8.73 10.06
N LEU A 93 7.31 7.59 9.84
CA LEU A 93 7.94 6.81 10.90
C LEU A 93 9.09 7.58 11.57
N LEU A 94 9.94 8.23 10.78
CA LEU A 94 11.14 8.91 11.26
C LEU A 94 10.85 10.24 11.96
N TYR A 95 9.88 11.00 11.46
CA TYR A 95 9.61 12.37 11.94
C TYR A 95 8.31 12.50 12.73
N GLY A 96 7.52 11.44 12.81
CA GLY A 96 6.22 11.45 13.46
C GLY A 96 5.12 12.05 12.59
N ASP A 97 3.89 11.56 12.80
CA ASP A 97 2.74 11.90 11.96
C ASP A 97 2.20 13.32 12.20
N GLN A 98 2.47 13.91 13.36
CA GLN A 98 2.03 15.26 13.73
C GLN A 98 2.86 16.37 13.08
N VAL A 99 4.10 16.06 12.67
CA VAL A 99 5.04 17.07 12.18
C VAL A 99 4.75 17.44 10.72
N TRP A 100 4.21 16.51 9.93
CA TRP A 100 3.96 16.71 8.49
C TRP A 100 2.51 16.39 8.10
N PRO A 101 1.53 17.28 8.38
CA PRO A 101 0.12 17.03 8.11
C PRO A 101 -0.18 16.74 6.64
N LEU A 102 0.48 17.44 5.72
CA LEU A 102 0.34 17.23 4.28
C LEU A 102 0.81 15.83 3.88
N LEU A 103 1.98 15.41 4.37
CA LEU A 103 2.53 14.09 4.09
C LEU A 103 1.63 12.97 4.61
N ARG A 104 1.09 13.14 5.82
CA ARG A 104 0.10 12.23 6.40
C ARG A 104 -1.16 12.14 5.54
N ALA A 105 -1.67 13.29 5.08
CA ALA A 105 -2.82 13.32 4.18
C ALA A 105 -2.51 12.63 2.85
N THR A 106 -1.34 12.87 2.26
CA THR A 106 -0.90 12.19 1.03
C THR A 106 -0.79 10.68 1.24
N HIS A 107 -0.15 10.22 2.31
CA HIS A 107 -0.04 8.79 2.64
C HIS A 107 -1.42 8.14 2.75
N HIS A 108 -2.34 8.81 3.46
CA HIS A 108 -3.71 8.34 3.57
C HIS A 108 -4.43 8.30 2.20
N VAL A 109 -4.37 9.38 1.43
CA VAL A 109 -5.02 9.48 0.11
C VAL A 109 -4.49 8.44 -0.88
N LEU A 110 -3.20 8.11 -0.84
CA LEU A 110 -2.60 7.10 -1.72
C LEU A 110 -3.09 5.67 -1.43
N THR A 111 -3.65 5.42 -0.25
CA THR A 111 -4.21 4.10 0.10
C THR A 111 -5.42 3.75 -0.77
N TYR A 112 -6.28 4.72 -1.07
CA TYR A 112 -7.50 4.49 -1.85
C TYR A 112 -7.26 4.04 -3.30
N PRO A 113 -6.47 4.75 -4.13
CA PRO A 113 -6.19 4.30 -5.49
C PRO A 113 -5.42 2.98 -5.49
N LEU A 114 -4.57 2.70 -4.49
CA LEU A 114 -3.91 1.41 -4.37
C LEU A 114 -4.93 0.29 -4.16
N LEU A 115 -5.84 0.41 -3.20
CA LEU A 115 -6.88 -0.61 -2.95
C LEU A 115 -7.85 -0.75 -4.14
N ALA A 116 -8.29 0.37 -4.72
CA ALA A 116 -9.16 0.37 -5.90
C ALA A 116 -8.48 -0.33 -7.08
N SER A 117 -7.20 -0.05 -7.32
CA SER A 117 -6.44 -0.67 -8.41
C SER A 117 -6.25 -2.18 -8.22
N ILE A 118 -6.22 -2.70 -6.99
CA ILE A 118 -6.23 -4.15 -6.73
C ILE A 118 -7.56 -4.76 -7.16
N GLY A 119 -8.68 -4.14 -6.80
CA GLY A 119 -10.01 -4.58 -7.22
C GLY A 119 -10.14 -4.58 -8.75
N LEU A 120 -9.75 -3.48 -9.40
CA LEU A 120 -9.75 -3.37 -10.86
C LEU A 120 -8.84 -4.40 -11.53
N HIS A 121 -7.65 -4.65 -10.98
CA HIS A 121 -6.72 -5.64 -11.50
C HIS A 121 -7.30 -7.06 -11.43
N PHE A 122 -8.03 -7.39 -10.36
CA PHE A 122 -8.71 -8.67 -10.20
C PHE A 122 -9.87 -8.85 -11.19
N LEU A 123 -10.64 -7.78 -11.44
CA LEU A 123 -11.78 -7.78 -12.37
C LEU A 123 -11.37 -7.70 -13.84
N SER A 124 -10.17 -7.16 -14.13
CA SER A 124 -9.72 -6.98 -15.51
C SER A 124 -9.49 -8.33 -16.21
N ARG A 125 -10.09 -8.48 -17.40
CA ARG A 125 -9.91 -9.68 -18.22
C ARG A 125 -8.44 -9.80 -18.63
N LYS A 126 -7.83 -10.93 -18.31
CA LYS A 126 -6.54 -11.36 -18.84
C LYS A 126 -6.72 -11.89 -20.27
N SER A 127 -7.24 -11.03 -21.15
CA SER A 127 -7.12 -11.20 -22.60
C SER A 127 -5.68 -10.99 -23.02
#